data_AF-A0AA92V5W8-F1
#
_entry.id   AF-A0AA92V5W8-F1
#
_cell.length_a   1.000
_cell.length_b   1.000
_cell.length_c   1.000
_cell.angle_alpha   90.00
_cell.angle_beta   90.00
_cell.angle_gamma   90.00
#
_symmetry.space_group_name_H-M   'P 1'
#
loop_
_entity.id
_entity.type
_entity.pdbx_description
1 polymer ?
#
loop_
_entity_poly.entity_id
_entity_poly.type
_entity_poly.pdbx_seq_one_letter_code
_entity_poly.pdbx_strand_id
1 'polypeptide(L)'
;MFGYYLGISKSVTSNSAKLLKIQKRIYDIVATIKNGGGYGNNSFFDELGQLDKEYRRFDPSTLKCKDLWEKNLNELGIQSEALNQLLALYDVNNVIKTNFMKKNGLMPPVSLSQYGLNNIEMYRDNLKSHTKSIVEEDQKTQMSSFDVMKTFDLDPSYETCMLAGEDHDSMIFNKFIDAILWHGIAPTPDTLRTDRFNIATEITKSAKNIWESTNQKWQNSSAQMFMNELRQNIKSFTPLDINKQENVILKSIAAFVLKGEDFDAVVQFCEDNSYSNYSYALALWGATIGYVKMSKPIIASLTKYKSFSNTYKDIISLLYNIESKGELPYVEEPIRVEPQPVSVYDGDNDSLRIWQNGIRSYLDQLKNVPKKKNLYPPLESAFKENGDQMDYAKFFAILNDYKEWKTTKGEPIKAWKSMVEHFCPDEYSNRFGSVLQSSREKVHQPKNMKEKVLDFFGLTSGEDNSQEEILIEENMPKNVSSSYPSTGSFLTDIDFLSTNENSVRLLSACHSDWNKDLSWFIDAHKSNSTFEHYKNKPQDNETVIRQFVNLKKGRYKRMEDFLRRIYKL
;
A
#
# COMPACT_ATOMS: atom_id res chain seq x y z
N MET A 1 -0.15 12.75 -1.02
CA MET A 1 -1.16 11.67 -1.20
C MET A 1 -0.57 10.32 -1.51
N PHE A 2 0.01 10.07 -2.71
CA PHE A 2 0.44 8.72 -3.08
C PHE A 2 1.52 8.12 -2.15
N GLY A 3 2.50 8.91 -1.71
CA GLY A 3 3.47 8.50 -0.69
C GLY A 3 2.85 8.11 0.65
N TYR A 4 1.79 8.79 1.07
CA TYR A 4 1.03 8.42 2.27
C TYR A 4 0.34 7.07 2.08
N TYR A 5 -0.29 6.84 0.91
CA TYR A 5 -0.90 5.57 0.57
C TYR A 5 0.11 4.41 0.48
N LEU A 6 1.31 4.66 -0.08
CA LEU A 6 2.43 3.71 -0.03
C LEU A 6 2.77 3.37 1.42
N GLY A 7 2.80 4.36 2.31
CA GLY A 7 2.97 4.10 3.74
C GLY A 7 1.84 3.28 4.35
N ILE A 8 0.57 3.56 4.05
CA ILE A 8 -0.55 2.72 4.49
C ILE A 8 -0.38 1.27 4.00
N SER A 9 0.06 1.06 2.76
CA SER A 9 0.30 -0.29 2.22
C SER A 9 1.43 -1.06 2.91
N LYS A 10 2.32 -0.35 3.62
CA LYS A 10 3.44 -0.93 4.38
C LYS A 10 3.19 -0.98 5.88
N SER A 11 2.27 -0.16 6.38
CA SER A 11 1.88 -0.11 7.79
C SER A 11 1.31 -1.45 8.27
N VAL A 12 1.59 -1.75 9.53
CA VAL A 12 1.21 -3.00 10.21
C VAL A 12 0.82 -2.70 11.66
N THR A 13 0.27 -3.67 12.38
CA THR A 13 0.02 -3.51 13.81
C THR A 13 1.34 -3.40 14.60
N SER A 14 1.27 -2.83 15.82
CA SER A 14 2.45 -2.72 16.70
C SER A 14 3.08 -4.09 17.01
N ASN A 15 2.27 -5.13 17.12
CA ASN A 15 2.73 -6.50 17.32
C ASN A 15 3.50 -7.01 16.10
N SER A 16 2.91 -6.91 14.90
CA SER A 16 3.55 -7.32 13.64
C SER A 16 4.85 -6.57 13.36
N ALA A 17 4.93 -5.28 13.72
CA ALA A 17 6.16 -4.49 13.60
C ALA A 17 7.31 -5.04 14.47
N LYS A 18 6.99 -5.58 15.66
CA LYS A 18 7.97 -6.26 16.52
C LYS A 18 8.37 -7.61 15.92
N LEU A 19 7.41 -8.37 15.37
CA LEU A 19 7.68 -9.64 14.71
C LEU A 19 8.67 -9.49 13.55
N LEU A 20 8.49 -8.47 12.69
CA LEU A 20 9.41 -8.19 11.59
C LEU A 20 10.85 -7.97 12.06
N LYS A 21 11.03 -7.16 13.11
CA LYS A 21 12.34 -6.90 13.71
C LYS A 21 12.97 -8.16 14.30
N ILE A 22 12.19 -8.93 15.07
CA ILE A 22 12.66 -10.18 15.67
C ILE A 22 13.02 -11.21 14.59
N GLN A 23 12.17 -11.36 13.56
CA GLN A 23 12.40 -12.26 12.44
C GLN A 23 13.68 -11.90 11.69
N LYS A 24 13.94 -10.61 11.45
CA LYS A 24 15.19 -10.15 10.84
C LYS A 24 16.40 -10.50 11.70
N ARG A 25 16.35 -10.25 13.01
CA ARG A 25 17.44 -10.62 13.93
C ARG A 25 17.70 -12.14 13.95
N ILE A 26 16.64 -12.95 13.95
CA ILE A 26 16.75 -14.42 13.84
C ILE A 26 17.41 -14.81 12.51
N TYR A 27 17.01 -14.18 11.40
CA TYR A 27 17.63 -14.41 10.09
C TYR A 27 19.14 -14.12 10.13
N ASP A 28 19.55 -12.99 10.70
CA ASP A 28 20.96 -12.59 10.79
C ASP A 28 21.78 -13.57 11.62
N ILE A 29 21.25 -14.05 12.74
CA ILE A 29 21.91 -15.05 13.58
C ILE A 29 22.06 -16.38 12.84
N VAL A 30 20.98 -16.88 12.21
CA VAL A 30 21.03 -18.15 11.46
C VAL A 30 21.98 -18.06 10.27
N ALA A 31 21.99 -16.94 9.55
CA ALA A 31 22.94 -16.68 8.47
C ALA A 31 24.39 -16.67 8.97
N THR A 32 24.65 -16.06 10.13
CA THR A 32 25.97 -16.04 10.76
C THR A 32 26.44 -17.44 11.15
N ILE A 33 25.58 -18.25 11.78
CA ILE A 33 25.89 -19.64 12.15
C ILE A 33 26.21 -20.48 10.90
N LYS A 34 25.43 -20.31 9.83
CA LYS A 34 25.65 -21.00 8.55
C LYS A 34 27.02 -20.65 7.96
N ASN A 35 27.32 -19.35 7.89
CA ASN A 35 28.59 -18.86 7.33
C ASN A 35 29.79 -19.29 8.19
N GLY A 36 29.59 -19.52 9.49
CA GLY A 36 30.58 -20.09 10.42
C GLY A 36 30.74 -21.62 10.32
N GLY A 37 30.17 -22.28 9.31
CA GLY A 37 30.28 -23.73 9.13
C GLY A 37 29.45 -24.56 10.12
N GLY A 38 28.37 -23.99 10.67
CA GLY A 38 27.52 -24.64 11.65
C GLY A 38 28.03 -24.56 13.10
N TYR A 39 29.21 -23.99 13.32
CA TYR A 39 29.75 -23.72 14.65
C TYR A 39 29.25 -22.34 15.13
N GLY A 40 28.15 -22.34 15.88
CA GLY A 40 27.67 -21.15 16.57
C GLY A 40 28.33 -20.97 17.94
N ASN A 41 28.61 -19.72 18.33
CA ASN A 41 28.89 -19.40 19.73
C ASN A 41 27.62 -19.70 20.56
N ASN A 42 27.76 -20.26 21.77
CA ASN A 42 26.64 -20.53 22.67
C ASN A 42 25.74 -19.30 22.88
N SER A 43 26.34 -18.09 22.86
CA SER A 43 25.61 -16.83 22.95
C SER A 43 24.54 -16.65 21.86
N PHE A 44 24.79 -17.12 20.63
CA PHE A 44 23.82 -17.02 19.53
C PHE A 44 22.64 -17.97 19.72
N PHE A 45 22.89 -19.17 20.25
CA PHE A 45 21.82 -20.13 20.54
C PHE A 45 20.95 -19.66 21.72
N ASP A 46 21.57 -19.07 22.74
CA ASP A 46 20.85 -18.45 23.85
C ASP A 46 19.99 -17.26 23.37
N GLU A 47 20.55 -16.40 22.51
CA GLU A 47 19.83 -15.28 21.90
C GLU A 47 18.66 -15.77 21.03
N LEU A 48 18.86 -16.79 20.19
CA LEU A 48 17.78 -17.41 19.40
C LEU A 48 16.65 -17.93 20.29
N GLY A 49 16.97 -18.58 21.41
CA GLY A 49 15.97 -19.05 22.36
C GLY A 49 15.19 -17.92 23.04
N GLN A 50 15.83 -16.77 23.27
CA GLN A 50 15.16 -15.56 23.79
C GLN A 50 14.26 -14.92 22.73
N LEU A 51 14.77 -14.73 21.52
CA LEU A 51 14.04 -14.15 20.39
C LEU A 51 12.82 -14.99 20.00
N ASP A 52 12.93 -16.32 20.04
CA ASP A 52 11.79 -17.22 19.78
C ASP A 52 10.66 -17.04 20.82
N LYS A 53 11.01 -16.90 22.10
CA LYS A 53 10.03 -16.64 23.17
C LYS A 53 9.41 -15.25 23.00
N GLU A 54 10.22 -14.26 22.65
CA GLU A 54 9.75 -12.89 22.40
C GLU A 54 8.82 -12.82 21.18
N TYR A 55 9.17 -13.50 20.09
CA TYR A 55 8.35 -13.60 18.88
C TYR A 55 6.96 -14.14 19.23
N ARG A 56 6.90 -15.28 19.93
CA ARG A 56 5.62 -15.92 20.32
C ARG A 56 4.78 -15.06 21.27
N ARG A 57 5.41 -14.20 22.08
CA ARG A 57 4.70 -13.24 22.95
C ARG A 57 3.96 -12.17 22.15
N PHE A 58 4.50 -11.77 21.00
CA PHE A 58 3.89 -10.75 20.14
C PHE A 58 3.08 -11.33 18.98
N ASP A 59 3.08 -12.64 18.76
CA ASP A 59 2.32 -13.29 17.67
C ASP A 59 0.80 -13.08 17.86
N PRO A 60 0.12 -12.35 16.94
CA PRO A 60 -1.33 -12.12 17.02
C PRO A 60 -2.16 -13.41 17.06
N SER A 61 -1.74 -14.45 16.34
CA SER A 61 -2.45 -15.75 16.35
C SER A 61 -2.36 -16.40 17.72
N THR A 62 -1.20 -16.32 18.36
CA THR A 62 -0.98 -16.86 19.71
C THR A 62 -1.77 -16.08 20.77
N LEU A 63 -1.78 -14.75 20.68
CA LEU A 63 -2.57 -13.89 21.57
C LEU A 63 -4.06 -14.17 21.44
N LYS A 64 -4.59 -14.17 20.21
CA LYS A 64 -6.01 -14.45 19.93
C LYS A 64 -6.40 -15.86 20.36
N CYS A 65 -5.51 -16.85 20.19
CA CYS A 65 -5.76 -18.20 20.68
C CYS A 65 -5.86 -18.24 22.20
N LYS A 66 -5.00 -17.51 22.92
CA LYS A 66 -5.04 -17.46 24.38
C LYS A 66 -6.37 -16.90 24.87
N ASP A 67 -6.81 -15.79 24.29
CA ASP A 67 -8.07 -15.14 24.65
C ASP A 67 -9.28 -16.05 24.36
N LEU A 68 -9.31 -16.69 23.19
CA LEU A 68 -10.36 -17.64 22.82
C LEU A 68 -10.36 -18.88 23.70
N TRP A 69 -9.18 -19.39 24.06
CA TRP A 69 -9.02 -20.54 24.93
C TRP A 69 -9.57 -20.24 26.33
N GLU A 70 -9.15 -19.12 26.94
CA GLU A 70 -9.64 -18.70 28.25
C GLU A 70 -11.15 -18.47 28.27
N LYS A 71 -11.68 -17.81 27.23
CA LYS A 71 -13.13 -17.62 27.07
C LYS A 71 -13.87 -18.97 27.01
N ASN A 72 -13.40 -19.90 26.19
CA ASN A 72 -14.04 -21.20 26.00
C ASN A 72 -13.99 -22.05 27.28
N LEU A 73 -12.88 -22.01 28.02
CA LEU A 73 -12.78 -22.68 29.31
C LEU A 73 -13.71 -22.07 30.36
N ASN A 74 -13.84 -20.74 30.40
CA ASN A 74 -14.77 -20.06 31.30
C ASN A 74 -16.22 -20.42 30.99
N GLU A 75 -16.59 -20.49 29.70
CA GLU A 75 -17.92 -20.93 29.25
C GLU A 75 -18.22 -22.39 29.66
N LEU A 76 -17.20 -23.25 29.67
CA LEU A 76 -17.31 -24.65 30.11
C LEU A 76 -17.17 -24.84 31.63
N GLY A 77 -16.92 -23.77 32.39
CA GLY A 77 -16.67 -23.84 33.84
C GLY A 77 -15.38 -24.58 34.21
N ILE A 78 -14.42 -24.69 33.29
CA ILE A 78 -13.16 -25.40 33.49
C ILE A 78 -12.08 -24.41 33.97
N GLN A 79 -11.42 -24.73 35.08
CA GLN A 79 -10.27 -23.95 35.52
C GLN A 79 -9.05 -24.17 34.61
N SER A 80 -8.57 -23.09 33.98
CA SER A 80 -7.44 -23.11 33.04
C SER A 80 -6.18 -23.76 33.62
N GLU A 81 -5.86 -23.47 34.89
CA GLU A 81 -4.67 -24.00 35.55
C GLU A 81 -4.73 -25.53 35.69
N ALA A 82 -5.87 -26.05 36.14
CA ALA A 82 -6.07 -27.48 36.34
C ALA A 82 -6.02 -28.25 35.00
N LEU A 83 -6.62 -27.69 33.94
CA LEU A 83 -6.54 -28.29 32.61
C LEU A 83 -5.11 -28.27 32.07
N ASN A 84 -4.40 -27.13 32.17
CA ASN A 84 -3.02 -27.04 31.69
C ASN A 84 -2.09 -28.03 32.42
N GLN A 85 -2.27 -28.24 33.72
CA GLN A 85 -1.55 -29.25 34.49
C GLN A 85 -1.85 -30.67 33.97
N LEU A 86 -3.13 -30.99 33.75
CA LEU A 86 -3.54 -32.27 33.17
C LEU A 86 -2.91 -32.50 31.79
N LEU A 87 -2.99 -31.50 30.89
CA LEU A 87 -2.43 -31.62 29.55
C LEU A 87 -0.90 -31.76 29.54
N ALA A 88 -0.22 -31.18 30.53
CA ALA A 88 1.21 -31.33 30.71
C ALA A 88 1.60 -32.75 31.16
N LEU A 89 0.80 -33.38 32.05
CA LEU A 89 1.03 -34.76 32.49
C LEU A 89 0.99 -35.78 31.34
N TYR A 90 0.17 -35.52 30.33
CA TYR A 90 0.02 -36.39 29.15
C TYR A 90 0.88 -35.96 27.95
N ASP A 91 1.67 -34.89 28.07
CA ASP A 91 2.47 -34.30 26.98
C ASP A 91 1.66 -33.99 25.69
N VAL A 92 0.37 -33.68 25.84
CA VAL A 92 -0.54 -33.39 24.70
C VAL A 92 -0.89 -31.91 24.58
N ASN A 93 -0.35 -31.05 25.44
CA ASN A 93 -0.67 -29.63 25.50
C ASN A 93 -0.48 -28.93 24.14
N ASN A 94 0.65 -29.18 23.48
CA ASN A 94 0.96 -28.60 22.17
C ASN A 94 0.01 -29.10 21.07
N VAL A 95 -0.33 -30.39 21.09
CA VAL A 95 -1.22 -31.02 20.10
C VAL A 95 -2.63 -30.43 20.21
N ILE A 96 -3.16 -30.35 21.43
CA ILE A 96 -4.51 -29.83 21.68
C ILE A 96 -4.61 -28.35 21.32
N LYS A 97 -3.63 -27.53 21.74
CA LYS A 97 -3.62 -26.09 21.40
C LYS A 97 -3.49 -25.86 19.90
N THR A 98 -2.66 -26.64 19.21
CA THR A 98 -2.53 -26.57 17.75
C THR A 98 -3.84 -26.93 17.06
N ASN A 99 -4.52 -27.99 17.50
CA ASN A 99 -5.82 -28.39 16.94
C ASN A 99 -6.91 -27.35 17.23
N PHE A 100 -6.88 -26.74 18.43
CA PHE A 100 -7.76 -25.65 18.78
C PHE A 100 -7.55 -24.43 17.88
N MET A 101 -6.30 -24.03 17.63
CA MET A 101 -5.98 -22.94 16.71
C MET A 101 -6.53 -23.21 15.31
N LYS A 102 -6.22 -24.39 14.74
CA LYS A 102 -6.71 -24.79 13.41
C LYS A 102 -8.24 -24.77 13.32
N LYS A 103 -8.93 -25.28 14.34
CA LYS A 103 -10.41 -25.30 14.39
C LYS A 103 -11.02 -23.89 14.41
N ASN A 104 -10.29 -22.92 14.96
CA ASN A 104 -10.72 -21.51 15.02
C ASN A 104 -10.14 -20.66 13.87
N GLY A 105 -9.56 -21.29 12.84
CA GLY A 105 -8.97 -20.59 11.69
C GLY A 105 -7.73 -19.76 12.03
N LEU A 106 -7.04 -20.08 13.12
CA LEU A 106 -5.79 -19.43 13.51
C LEU A 106 -4.58 -20.22 13.00
N MET A 107 -3.52 -19.49 12.63
CA MET A 107 -2.26 -20.12 12.21
C MET A 107 -1.51 -20.68 13.43
N PRO A 108 -1.07 -21.95 13.40
CA PRO A 108 -0.22 -22.52 14.44
C PRO A 108 1.10 -21.74 14.58
N PRO A 109 1.63 -21.60 15.81
CA PRO A 109 2.88 -20.90 16.04
C PRO A 109 4.06 -21.72 15.51
N VAL A 110 5.02 -21.01 14.92
CA VAL A 110 6.34 -21.54 14.59
C VAL A 110 7.23 -21.40 15.82
N SER A 111 7.84 -22.50 16.29
CA SER A 111 8.69 -22.52 17.48
C SER A 111 10.01 -23.19 17.19
N LEU A 112 11.11 -22.60 17.67
CA LEU A 112 12.47 -23.15 17.53
C LEU A 112 12.54 -24.61 18.05
N SER A 113 11.81 -24.91 19.12
CA SER A 113 11.76 -26.25 19.72
C SER A 113 11.18 -27.33 18.79
N GLN A 114 10.35 -26.97 17.81
CA GLN A 114 9.77 -27.92 16.85
C GLN A 114 10.82 -28.43 15.85
N TYR A 115 11.81 -27.60 15.54
CA TYR A 115 12.84 -27.89 14.54
C TYR A 115 14.14 -28.39 15.18
N GLY A 116 14.43 -27.91 16.40
CA GLY A 116 15.70 -28.16 17.08
C GLY A 116 16.87 -27.39 16.44
N LEU A 117 18.02 -27.40 17.12
CA LEU A 117 19.20 -26.62 16.70
C LEU A 117 19.83 -27.11 15.39
N ASN A 118 19.57 -28.37 15.01
CA ASN A 118 20.10 -28.96 13.78
C ASN A 118 19.32 -28.52 12.52
N ASN A 119 18.11 -27.99 12.67
CA ASN A 119 17.25 -27.57 11.55
C ASN A 119 16.88 -26.08 11.62
N ILE A 120 17.80 -25.24 12.12
CA ILE A 120 17.57 -23.79 12.28
C ILE A 120 17.24 -23.06 10.97
N GLU A 121 17.67 -23.59 9.82
CA GLU A 121 17.30 -23.03 8.51
C GLU A 121 15.82 -23.24 8.20
N MET A 122 15.31 -24.45 8.44
CA MET A 122 13.88 -24.73 8.29
C MET A 122 13.04 -23.90 9.26
N TYR A 123 13.51 -23.71 10.50
CA TYR A 123 12.88 -22.81 11.46
C TYR A 123 12.81 -21.38 10.91
N ARG A 124 13.94 -20.82 10.45
CA ARG A 124 14.02 -19.48 9.87
C ARG A 124 13.05 -19.30 8.70
N ASP A 125 13.01 -20.26 7.77
CA ASP A 125 12.22 -20.14 6.54
C ASP A 125 10.71 -20.26 6.81
N ASN A 126 10.32 -21.13 7.74
CA ASN A 126 8.94 -21.23 8.20
C ASN A 126 8.52 -20.00 9.01
N LEU A 127 9.41 -19.46 9.86
CA LEU A 127 9.14 -18.24 10.63
C LEU A 127 8.96 -17.03 9.69
N LYS A 128 9.79 -16.93 8.64
CA LYS A 128 9.66 -15.91 7.60
C LYS A 128 8.32 -16.01 6.88
N SER A 129 7.91 -17.23 6.52
CA SER A 129 6.62 -17.46 5.86
C SER A 129 5.44 -17.11 6.76
N HIS A 130 5.49 -17.51 8.04
CA HIS A 130 4.48 -17.17 9.06
C HIS A 130 4.37 -15.65 9.27
N THR A 131 5.51 -14.98 9.45
CA THR A 131 5.56 -13.51 9.59
C THR A 131 4.98 -12.81 8.37
N LYS A 132 5.32 -13.29 7.17
CA LYS A 132 4.83 -12.74 5.90
C LYS A 132 3.30 -12.82 5.82
N SER A 133 2.70 -13.96 6.16
CA SER A 133 1.24 -14.11 6.13
C SER A 133 0.54 -13.13 7.09
N ILE A 134 1.07 -12.96 8.31
CA ILE A 134 0.53 -12.00 9.30
C ILE A 134 0.62 -10.56 8.75
N VAL A 135 1.77 -10.19 8.21
CA VAL A 135 2.01 -8.86 7.65
C VAL A 135 1.11 -8.58 6.45
N GLU A 136 0.92 -9.55 5.56
CA GLU A 136 0.03 -9.41 4.40
C GLU A 136 -1.45 -9.22 4.80
N GLU A 137 -1.90 -9.89 5.87
CA GLU A 137 -3.24 -9.70 6.44
C GLU A 137 -3.42 -8.31 7.05
N ASP A 138 -2.45 -7.85 7.84
CA ASP A 138 -2.43 -6.49 8.42
C ASP A 138 -2.49 -5.43 7.31
N GLN A 139 -1.61 -5.53 6.32
CA GLN A 139 -1.54 -4.57 5.21
C GLN A 139 -2.84 -4.56 4.40
N LYS A 140 -3.42 -5.73 4.10
CA LYS A 140 -4.71 -5.85 3.42
C LYS A 140 -5.81 -5.13 4.19
N THR A 141 -5.84 -5.30 5.51
CA THR A 141 -6.80 -4.64 6.40
C THR A 141 -6.64 -3.12 6.35
N GLN A 142 -5.42 -2.62 6.52
CA GLN A 142 -5.09 -1.19 6.46
C GLN A 142 -5.52 -0.55 5.13
N MET A 143 -5.19 -1.19 4.00
CA MET A 143 -5.57 -0.70 2.67
C MET A 143 -7.08 -0.77 2.41
N SER A 144 -7.79 -1.75 2.99
CA SER A 144 -9.24 -1.86 2.82
C SER A 144 -10.00 -0.78 3.60
N SER A 145 -9.44 -0.30 4.70
CA SER A 145 -10.00 0.80 5.50
C SER A 145 -9.65 2.20 4.99
N PHE A 146 -8.77 2.30 3.99
CA PHE A 146 -8.27 3.58 3.51
C PHE A 146 -9.29 4.29 2.61
N ASP A 147 -9.66 5.51 3.00
CA ASP A 147 -10.59 6.37 2.27
C ASP A 147 -9.89 7.69 1.93
N VAL A 148 -9.70 7.94 0.63
CA VAL A 148 -8.98 9.11 0.13
C VAL A 148 -9.69 10.40 0.49
N MET A 149 -11.03 10.44 0.34
CA MET A 149 -11.84 11.64 0.51
C MET A 149 -11.96 12.03 1.99
N LYS A 150 -11.86 11.06 2.90
CA LYS A 150 -11.82 11.34 4.35
C LYS A 150 -10.41 11.65 4.87
N THR A 151 -9.38 11.19 4.18
CA THR A 151 -8.00 11.34 4.65
C THR A 151 -7.41 12.70 4.27
N PHE A 152 -7.76 13.23 3.09
CA PHE A 152 -7.15 14.43 2.55
C PHE A 152 -8.15 15.56 2.38
N ASP A 153 -7.70 16.77 2.70
CA ASP A 153 -8.36 18.01 2.33
C ASP A 153 -7.53 18.69 1.23
N LEU A 154 -8.21 19.15 0.20
CA LEU A 154 -7.61 19.79 -0.95
C LEU A 154 -8.03 21.25 -0.97
N ASP A 155 -7.04 22.14 -0.96
CA ASP A 155 -7.29 23.57 -1.03
C ASP A 155 -8.10 23.90 -2.30
N PRO A 156 -9.08 24.81 -2.25
CA PRO A 156 -9.88 25.17 -3.42
C PRO A 156 -9.07 25.65 -4.63
N SER A 157 -7.84 26.15 -4.43
CA SER A 157 -6.91 26.53 -5.50
C SER A 157 -6.22 25.34 -6.17
N TYR A 158 -6.34 24.14 -5.61
CA TYR A 158 -5.61 22.92 -6.00
C TYR A 158 -4.08 23.02 -5.80
N GLU A 159 -3.58 24.07 -5.13
CA GLU A 159 -2.14 24.27 -4.91
C GLU A 159 -1.59 23.40 -3.78
N THR A 160 -2.41 23.10 -2.76
CA THR A 160 -1.98 22.31 -1.61
C THR A 160 -2.98 21.23 -1.23
N CYS A 161 -2.46 20.11 -0.75
CA CYS A 161 -3.23 18.99 -0.22
C CYS A 161 -2.67 18.62 1.15
N MET A 162 -3.53 18.63 2.16
CA MET A 162 -3.18 18.37 3.56
C MET A 162 -4.01 17.20 4.10
N LEU A 163 -3.65 16.68 5.28
CA LEU A 163 -4.49 15.71 5.97
C LEU A 163 -5.75 16.42 6.51
N ALA A 164 -6.92 15.80 6.30
CA ALA A 164 -8.21 16.31 6.76
C ALA A 164 -8.47 16.03 8.25
N GLY A 165 -7.65 15.19 8.89
CA GLY A 165 -7.81 14.83 10.30
C GLY A 165 -7.68 16.04 11.22
N GLU A 166 -8.64 16.20 12.13
CA GLU A 166 -8.57 17.18 13.23
C GLU A 166 -7.75 16.67 14.43
N ASP A 167 -7.21 15.45 14.34
CA ASP A 167 -6.36 14.89 15.37
C ASP A 167 -5.02 15.62 15.48
N HIS A 168 -4.39 15.50 16.65
CA HIS A 168 -3.18 16.21 16.97
C HIS A 168 -2.00 15.86 16.05
N ASP A 169 -1.90 14.60 15.61
CA ASP A 169 -0.82 14.14 14.75
C ASP A 169 -0.99 14.69 13.33
N SER A 170 -2.20 14.67 12.78
CA SER A 170 -2.53 15.30 11.49
C SER A 170 -2.24 16.79 11.49
N MET A 171 -2.62 17.51 12.55
CA MET A 171 -2.32 18.94 12.69
C MET A 171 -0.81 19.22 12.72
N ILE A 172 -0.04 18.48 13.53
CA ILE A 172 1.43 18.64 13.62
C ILE A 172 2.08 18.28 12.28
N PHE A 173 1.65 17.18 11.66
CA PHE A 173 2.19 16.72 10.39
C PHE A 173 1.97 17.74 9.26
N ASN A 174 0.77 18.31 9.14
CA ASN A 174 0.46 19.34 8.15
C ASN A 174 1.37 20.57 8.33
N LYS A 175 1.62 21.00 9.57
CA LYS A 175 2.56 22.10 9.86
C LYS A 175 4.00 21.77 9.46
N PHE A 176 4.44 20.51 9.62
CA PHE A 176 5.76 20.09 9.15
C PHE A 176 5.84 20.00 7.63
N ILE A 177 4.80 19.47 6.97
CA ILE A 177 4.73 19.41 5.50
C ILE A 177 4.79 20.81 4.91
N ASP A 178 4.03 21.75 5.47
CA ASP A 178 4.06 23.16 5.09
C ASP A 178 5.47 23.77 5.27
N ALA A 179 6.08 23.58 6.45
CA ALA A 179 7.43 24.06 6.72
C ALA A 179 8.49 23.44 5.78
N ILE A 180 8.37 22.16 5.47
CA ILE A 180 9.35 21.43 4.66
C ILE A 180 9.20 21.78 3.18
N LEU A 181 7.99 21.73 2.63
CA LEU A 181 7.75 21.92 1.21
C LEU A 181 7.73 23.40 0.81
N TRP A 182 7.05 24.24 1.58
CA TRP A 182 6.68 25.60 1.15
C TRP A 182 7.54 26.69 1.77
N HIS A 183 8.19 26.39 2.91
CA HIS A 183 9.11 27.32 3.56
C HIS A 183 10.59 27.00 3.31
N GLY A 184 10.90 26.38 2.17
CA GLY A 184 12.25 26.37 1.59
C GLY A 184 13.23 25.35 2.18
N ILE A 185 12.76 24.36 2.95
CA ILE A 185 13.59 23.27 3.49
C ILE A 185 13.59 22.05 2.55
N ALA A 186 12.78 22.07 1.49
CA ALA A 186 12.49 20.94 0.62
C ALA A 186 13.80 20.31 0.09
N PRO A 187 14.18 19.12 0.59
CA PRO A 187 15.45 18.55 0.23
C PRO A 187 15.36 17.83 -1.11
N THR A 188 16.48 17.82 -1.82
CA THR A 188 16.73 16.90 -2.92
C THR A 188 17.40 15.63 -2.37
N PRO A 189 17.37 14.51 -3.11
CA PRO A 189 18.11 13.32 -2.67
C PRO A 189 19.61 13.58 -2.47
N ASP A 190 20.22 14.52 -3.19
CA ASP A 190 21.64 14.84 -3.01
C ASP A 190 21.87 15.70 -1.77
N THR A 191 21.03 16.71 -1.51
CA THR A 191 21.16 17.51 -0.28
C THR A 191 20.89 16.69 0.98
N LEU A 192 20.01 15.69 0.95
CA LEU A 192 19.84 14.76 2.07
C LEU A 192 21.05 13.85 2.32
N ARG A 193 21.88 13.59 1.31
CA ARG A 193 23.13 12.84 1.45
C ARG A 193 24.27 13.72 1.96
N THR A 194 24.42 14.91 1.38
CA THR A 194 25.61 15.75 1.60
C THR A 194 25.42 16.80 2.69
N ASP A 195 24.19 17.23 2.96
CA ASP A 195 23.87 18.36 3.84
C ASP A 195 22.80 18.01 4.90
N ARG A 196 22.76 16.74 5.29
CA ARG A 196 21.77 16.20 6.24
C ARG A 196 21.71 16.96 7.57
N PHE A 197 22.86 17.41 8.07
CA PHE A 197 22.93 18.13 9.35
C PHE A 197 22.22 19.49 9.30
N ASN A 198 22.38 20.24 8.21
CA ASN A 198 21.71 21.52 8.04
C ASN A 198 20.20 21.32 7.86
N ILE A 199 19.79 20.33 7.06
CA ILE A 199 18.37 19.95 6.91
C ILE A 199 17.75 19.62 8.28
N ALA A 200 18.41 18.76 9.07
CA ALA A 200 17.95 18.42 10.41
C ALA A 200 17.90 19.66 11.34
N THR A 201 18.81 20.60 11.17
CA THR A 201 18.85 21.86 11.93
C THR A 201 17.68 22.77 11.58
N GLU A 202 17.37 22.98 10.30
CA GLU A 202 16.22 23.77 9.87
C GLU A 202 14.90 23.11 10.29
N ILE A 203 14.76 21.80 10.14
CA ILE A 203 13.59 21.06 10.63
C ILE A 203 13.46 21.20 12.16
N THR A 204 14.56 21.19 12.91
CA THR A 204 14.51 21.40 14.38
C THR A 204 14.04 22.81 14.74
N LYS A 205 14.43 23.85 13.98
CA LYS A 205 13.92 25.21 14.18
C LYS A 205 12.42 25.28 13.89
N SER A 206 11.97 24.65 12.81
CA SER A 206 10.54 24.53 12.49
C SER A 206 9.79 23.77 13.58
N ALA A 207 10.34 22.68 14.10
CA ALA A 207 9.75 21.92 15.19
C ALA A 207 9.53 22.79 16.45
N LYS A 208 10.52 23.61 16.82
CA LYS A 208 10.37 24.57 17.92
C LYS A 208 9.18 25.51 17.68
N ASN A 209 9.13 26.15 16.51
CA ASN A 209 8.06 27.09 16.18
C ASN A 209 6.69 26.41 16.17
N ILE A 210 6.62 25.17 15.67
CA ILE A 210 5.40 24.36 15.65
C ILE A 210 4.92 24.08 17.08
N TRP A 211 5.81 23.61 17.95
CA TRP A 211 5.49 23.34 19.36
C TRP A 211 5.00 24.59 20.09
N GLU A 212 5.70 25.71 19.90
CA GLU A 212 5.29 26.97 20.52
C GLU A 212 3.92 27.44 19.98
N SER A 213 3.63 27.23 18.68
CA SER A 213 2.34 27.56 18.07
C SER A 213 1.18 26.67 18.54
N THR A 214 1.45 25.46 19.04
CA THR A 214 0.46 24.53 19.57
C THR A 214 0.30 24.64 21.09
N ASN A 215 0.83 25.72 21.70
CA ASN A 215 0.87 25.92 23.15
C ASN A 215 1.60 24.80 23.92
N GLN A 216 2.51 24.09 23.27
CA GLN A 216 3.35 23.08 23.90
C GLN A 216 4.69 23.66 24.30
N LYS A 217 5.19 23.27 25.48
CA LYS A 217 6.50 23.71 25.96
C LYS A 217 7.59 23.03 25.13
N TRP A 218 8.41 23.81 24.43
CA TRP A 218 9.59 23.29 23.74
C TRP A 218 10.75 22.98 24.69
N GLN A 219 11.05 23.91 25.62
CA GLN A 219 12.21 23.79 26.50
C GLN A 219 12.09 22.62 27.48
N ASN A 220 13.13 21.80 27.54
CA ASN A 220 13.23 20.55 28.30
C ASN A 220 12.15 19.52 27.93
N SER A 221 11.59 19.59 26.72
CA SER A 221 10.63 18.60 26.21
C SER A 221 11.32 17.37 25.64
N SER A 222 10.61 16.25 25.61
CA SER A 222 11.04 15.04 24.91
C SER A 222 11.28 15.30 23.41
N ALA A 223 10.49 16.19 22.80
CA ALA A 223 10.65 16.60 21.40
C ALA A 223 11.99 17.33 21.17
N GLN A 224 12.32 18.31 22.01
CA GLN A 224 13.59 19.04 21.92
C GLN A 224 14.78 18.10 22.12
N MET A 225 14.73 17.24 23.14
CA MET A 225 15.79 16.26 23.40
C MET A 225 15.98 15.32 22.20
N PHE A 226 14.89 14.77 21.68
CA PHE A 226 14.92 13.88 20.51
C PHE A 226 15.50 14.55 19.26
N MET A 227 15.08 15.79 18.94
CA MET A 227 15.62 16.52 17.78
C MET A 227 17.11 16.86 17.97
N ASN A 228 17.54 17.13 19.21
CA ASN A 228 18.95 17.31 19.52
C ASN A 228 19.75 16.02 19.33
N GLU A 229 19.25 14.89 19.81
CA GLU A 229 19.85 13.57 19.64
C GLU A 229 19.94 13.19 18.16
N LEU A 230 18.89 13.46 17.37
CA LEU A 230 18.91 13.26 15.91
C LEU A 230 20.05 14.04 15.24
N ARG A 231 20.20 15.32 15.59
CA ARG A 231 21.30 16.15 15.07
C ARG A 231 22.67 15.64 15.51
N GLN A 232 22.82 15.17 16.75
CA GLN A 232 24.08 14.59 17.23
C GLN A 232 24.38 13.25 16.57
N ASN A 233 23.36 12.43 16.28
CA ASN A 233 23.51 11.21 15.50
C ASN A 233 24.08 11.50 14.11
N ILE A 234 23.58 12.55 13.45
CA ILE A 234 24.07 12.95 12.12
C ILE A 234 25.49 13.53 12.21
N LYS A 235 25.77 14.37 13.20
CA LYS A 235 27.06 15.08 13.33
C LYS A 235 28.20 14.19 13.82
N SER A 236 27.91 13.36 14.82
CA SER A 236 28.90 12.71 15.66
C SER A 236 28.67 11.19 15.76
N PHE A 237 27.73 10.63 14.99
CA PHE A 237 27.38 9.21 14.98
C PHE A 237 26.96 8.65 16.35
N THR A 238 26.48 9.51 17.26
CA THR A 238 25.95 9.08 18.56
C THR A 238 24.71 8.21 18.34
N PRO A 239 24.55 7.08 19.05
CA PRO A 239 23.36 6.25 18.92
C PRO A 239 22.08 7.03 19.16
N LEU A 240 21.11 6.89 18.24
CA LEU A 240 19.78 7.48 18.36
C LEU A 240 18.79 6.38 18.77
N ASP A 241 18.16 6.53 19.92
CA ASP A 241 17.11 5.62 20.36
C ASP A 241 15.75 6.16 19.94
N ILE A 242 15.28 5.67 18.80
CA ILE A 242 14.01 6.08 18.20
C ILE A 242 12.82 5.74 19.11
N ASN A 243 12.91 4.69 19.93
CA ASN A 243 11.80 4.19 20.73
C ASN A 243 11.55 4.99 22.01
N LYS A 244 12.48 5.85 22.43
CA LYS A 244 12.26 6.79 23.54
C LYS A 244 11.28 7.91 23.22
N GLN A 245 11.04 8.16 21.94
CA GLN A 245 10.03 9.12 21.51
C GLN A 245 8.69 8.40 21.35
N GLU A 246 7.58 9.02 21.73
CA GLU A 246 6.24 8.49 21.50
C GLU A 246 5.58 9.14 20.28
N ASN A 247 5.95 10.39 19.98
CA ASN A 247 5.36 11.13 18.86
C ASN A 247 5.74 10.48 17.50
N VAL A 248 4.73 9.94 16.81
CA VAL A 248 4.87 9.23 15.52
C VAL A 248 5.36 10.16 14.41
N ILE A 249 5.02 11.45 14.47
CA ILE A 249 5.46 12.44 13.48
C ILE A 249 6.97 12.69 13.59
N LEU A 250 7.49 12.88 14.81
CA LEU A 250 8.93 13.05 15.04
C LEU A 250 9.72 11.79 14.64
N LYS A 251 9.19 10.60 14.95
CA LYS A 251 9.75 9.33 14.44
C LYS A 251 9.81 9.29 12.92
N SER A 252 8.75 9.73 12.27
CA SER A 252 8.65 9.74 10.80
C SER A 252 9.60 10.76 10.17
N ILE A 253 9.78 11.92 10.81
CA ILE A 253 10.79 12.92 10.43
C ILE A 253 12.20 12.34 10.58
N ALA A 254 12.50 11.62 11.66
CA ALA A 254 13.80 10.98 11.83
C ALA A 254 14.07 9.95 10.72
N ALA A 255 13.10 9.10 10.40
CA ALA A 255 13.21 8.14 9.30
C ALA A 255 13.48 8.85 7.96
N PHE A 256 12.72 9.91 7.67
CA PHE A 256 12.90 10.72 6.47
C PHE A 256 14.26 11.43 6.40
N VAL A 257 14.70 12.09 7.47
CA VAL A 257 15.98 12.81 7.48
C VAL A 257 17.17 11.86 7.35
N LEU A 258 17.09 10.68 7.97
CA LEU A 258 18.20 9.73 7.98
C LEU A 258 18.29 8.88 6.72
N LYS A 259 17.16 8.63 6.04
CA LYS A 259 17.05 7.62 4.97
C LYS A 259 16.20 8.04 3.77
N GLY A 260 15.63 9.24 3.78
CA GLY A 260 14.70 9.73 2.75
C GLY A 260 15.29 9.78 1.34
N GLU A 261 16.61 9.72 1.18
CA GLU A 261 17.22 9.66 -0.15
C GLU A 261 16.86 8.40 -0.97
N ASP A 262 16.31 7.36 -0.33
CA ASP A 262 15.97 6.08 -0.94
C ASP A 262 14.72 5.43 -0.31
N PHE A 263 13.81 4.92 -1.12
CA PHE A 263 12.55 4.32 -0.64
C PHE A 263 12.78 3.09 0.22
N ASP A 264 13.61 2.15 -0.26
CA ASP A 264 13.86 0.90 0.43
C ASP A 264 14.62 1.15 1.74
N ALA A 265 15.50 2.16 1.77
CA ALA A 265 16.17 2.61 2.99
C ALA A 265 15.19 3.16 4.05
N VAL A 266 14.17 3.93 3.66
CA VAL A 266 13.12 4.40 4.59
C VAL A 266 12.32 3.21 5.13
N VAL A 267 11.87 2.32 4.26
CA VAL A 267 11.11 1.12 4.66
C VAL A 267 11.93 0.27 5.62
N GLN A 268 13.19 -0.02 5.27
CA GLN A 268 14.07 -0.83 6.10
C GLN A 268 14.32 -0.20 7.47
N PHE A 269 14.46 1.13 7.52
CA PHE A 269 14.63 1.85 8.78
C PHE A 269 13.40 1.77 9.68
N CYS A 270 12.20 1.89 9.09
CA CYS A 270 10.96 1.70 9.82
C CYS A 270 10.84 0.26 10.37
N GLU A 271 11.22 -0.76 9.59
CA GLU A 271 11.24 -2.16 10.04
C GLU A 271 12.23 -2.39 11.20
N ASP A 272 13.46 -1.88 11.07
CA ASP A 272 14.54 -2.06 12.05
C ASP A 272 14.22 -1.40 13.40
N ASN A 273 13.37 -0.37 13.36
CA ASN A 273 12.90 0.36 14.53
C ASN A 273 11.47 0.00 14.93
N SER A 274 10.87 -1.06 14.35
CA SER A 274 9.53 -1.55 14.68
C SER A 274 8.43 -0.48 14.59
N TYR A 275 8.46 0.33 13.53
CA TYR A 275 7.39 1.27 13.24
C TYR A 275 6.13 0.49 12.86
N SER A 276 4.99 0.86 13.43
CA SER A 276 3.68 0.36 13.00
C SER A 276 3.14 1.18 11.83
N ASN A 277 3.35 2.50 11.85
CA ASN A 277 2.83 3.41 10.86
C ASN A 277 3.93 4.03 9.99
N TYR A 278 3.86 3.79 8.68
CA TYR A 278 4.81 4.27 7.68
C TYR A 278 4.25 5.47 6.90
N SER A 279 2.97 5.81 7.09
CA SER A 279 2.24 6.79 6.28
C SER A 279 2.90 8.17 6.25
N TYR A 280 3.29 8.70 7.41
CA TYR A 280 3.90 10.02 7.51
C TYR A 280 5.32 10.07 6.93
N ALA A 281 6.15 9.04 7.19
CA ALA A 281 7.51 8.99 6.67
C ALA A 281 7.51 8.89 5.14
N LEU A 282 6.66 8.02 4.58
CA LEU A 282 6.54 7.86 3.14
C LEU A 282 5.76 8.98 2.46
N ALA A 283 4.91 9.71 3.20
CA ALA A 283 4.32 10.96 2.73
C ALA A 283 5.38 12.06 2.57
N LEU A 284 6.27 12.25 3.55
CA LEU A 284 7.40 13.19 3.45
C LEU A 284 8.32 12.82 2.28
N TRP A 285 8.69 11.54 2.19
CA TRP A 285 9.48 11.01 1.07
C TRP A 285 8.81 11.28 -0.29
N GLY A 286 7.53 10.94 -0.42
CA GLY A 286 6.78 11.06 -1.67
C GLY A 286 6.48 12.50 -2.08
N ALA A 287 6.43 13.43 -1.11
CA ALA A 287 6.18 14.85 -1.37
C ALA A 287 7.46 15.64 -1.72
N THR A 288 8.64 15.13 -1.37
CA THR A 288 9.93 15.82 -1.58
C THR A 288 10.76 15.19 -2.70
N ILE A 289 11.16 13.94 -2.50
CA ILE A 289 12.16 13.24 -3.32
C ILE A 289 11.48 12.36 -4.37
N GLY A 290 10.34 11.79 -4.00
CA GLY A 290 9.33 11.27 -4.92
C GLY A 290 9.75 10.12 -5.82
N TYR A 291 9.00 9.97 -6.90
CA TYR A 291 8.85 8.73 -7.66
C TYR A 291 9.81 8.56 -8.84
N VAL A 292 10.76 9.48 -9.01
CA VAL A 292 11.68 9.52 -10.18
C VAL A 292 12.49 8.22 -10.32
N LYS A 293 12.80 7.55 -9.20
CA LYS A 293 13.54 6.28 -9.16
C LYS A 293 12.70 5.10 -8.66
N MET A 294 11.37 5.22 -8.66
CA MET A 294 10.51 4.17 -8.13
C MET A 294 10.55 2.92 -9.04
N SER A 295 10.90 1.78 -8.46
CA SER A 295 10.99 0.53 -9.21
C SER A 295 9.60 -0.02 -9.54
N LYS A 296 9.44 -0.61 -10.74
CA LYS A 296 8.18 -1.26 -11.16
C LYS A 296 7.65 -2.29 -10.15
N PRO A 297 8.50 -3.09 -9.47
CA PRO A 297 8.04 -4.03 -8.45
C PRO A 297 7.25 -3.39 -7.31
N ILE A 298 7.57 -2.16 -6.89
CA ILE A 298 6.83 -1.49 -5.81
C ILE A 298 5.38 -1.24 -6.25
N ILE A 299 5.18 -0.73 -7.47
CA ILE A 299 3.84 -0.52 -8.04
C ILE A 299 3.12 -1.85 -8.27
N ALA A 300 3.81 -2.86 -8.82
CA ALA A 300 3.23 -4.19 -9.04
C ALA A 300 2.76 -4.85 -7.74
N SER A 301 3.45 -4.59 -6.62
CA SER A 301 3.04 -5.08 -5.31
C SER A 301 1.74 -4.46 -4.80
N LEU A 302 1.33 -3.30 -5.32
CA LEU A 302 0.06 -2.66 -5.00
C LEU A 302 -1.08 -3.15 -5.89
N THR A 303 -0.79 -3.43 -7.17
CA THR A 303 -1.81 -3.86 -8.14
C THR A 303 -2.47 -5.19 -7.78
N LYS A 304 -1.85 -5.99 -6.90
CA LYS A 304 -2.44 -7.22 -6.35
C LYS A 304 -3.65 -6.97 -5.44
N TYR A 305 -3.79 -5.76 -4.89
CA TYR A 305 -4.90 -5.43 -4.01
C TYR A 305 -6.07 -4.87 -4.82
N LYS A 306 -7.24 -5.49 -4.69
CA LYS A 306 -8.47 -5.04 -5.37
C LYS A 306 -8.82 -3.58 -5.08
N SER A 307 -8.53 -3.09 -3.87
CA SER A 307 -8.78 -1.70 -3.47
C SER A 307 -7.88 -0.69 -4.20
N PHE A 308 -6.70 -1.10 -4.69
CA PHE A 308 -5.73 -0.21 -5.33
C PHE A 308 -6.35 0.57 -6.49
N SER A 309 -7.09 -0.10 -7.36
CA SER A 309 -7.71 0.58 -8.51
C SER A 309 -8.69 1.66 -8.07
N ASN A 310 -9.52 1.40 -7.06
CA ASN A 310 -10.50 2.36 -6.58
C ASN A 310 -9.79 3.52 -5.88
N THR A 311 -8.85 3.23 -4.98
CA THR A 311 -8.04 4.25 -4.32
C THR A 311 -7.33 5.15 -5.32
N TYR A 312 -6.73 4.59 -6.37
CA TYR A 312 -6.04 5.37 -7.39
C TYR A 312 -7.00 6.29 -8.16
N LYS A 313 -8.18 5.79 -8.53
CA LYS A 313 -9.25 6.59 -9.14
C LYS A 313 -9.73 7.70 -8.20
N ASP A 314 -9.85 7.43 -6.91
CA ASP A 314 -10.25 8.43 -5.93
C ASP A 314 -9.19 9.51 -5.78
N ILE A 315 -7.90 9.16 -5.81
CA ILE A 315 -6.79 10.13 -5.83
C ILE A 315 -6.87 11.02 -7.08
N ILE A 316 -7.07 10.44 -8.27
CA ILE A 316 -7.22 11.21 -9.51
C ILE A 316 -8.46 12.10 -9.44
N SER A 317 -9.58 11.56 -8.97
CA SER A 317 -10.83 12.30 -8.86
C SER A 317 -10.69 13.47 -7.91
N LEU A 318 -10.00 13.30 -6.77
CA LEU A 318 -9.73 14.38 -5.83
C LEU A 318 -8.85 15.46 -6.48
N LEU A 319 -7.73 15.07 -7.10
CA LEU A 319 -6.73 16.01 -7.61
C LEU A 319 -7.18 16.76 -8.88
N TYR A 320 -7.95 16.11 -9.75
CA TYR A 320 -8.26 16.65 -11.08
C TYR A 320 -9.75 16.89 -11.31
N ASN A 321 -10.61 16.54 -10.34
CA ASN A 321 -12.07 16.64 -10.44
C ASN A 321 -12.65 15.92 -11.69
N ILE A 322 -12.09 14.75 -12.01
CA ILE A 322 -12.52 13.92 -13.15
C ILE A 322 -13.03 12.58 -12.62
N GLU A 323 -14.25 12.21 -12.99
CA GLU A 323 -14.70 10.82 -12.83
C GLU A 323 -13.94 9.93 -13.82
N SER A 324 -13.02 9.13 -13.29
CA SER A 324 -12.25 8.17 -14.10
C SER A 324 -13.09 6.92 -14.38
N LYS A 325 -13.41 6.67 -15.66
CA LYS A 325 -14.12 5.47 -16.13
C LYS A 325 -13.12 4.41 -16.61
N GLY A 326 -13.48 3.13 -16.48
CA GLY A 326 -12.64 1.97 -16.86
C GLY A 326 -12.03 1.25 -15.66
N GLU A 327 -11.61 -0.01 -15.80
CA GLU A 327 -10.90 -0.77 -14.75
C GLU A 327 -9.40 -0.78 -15.02
N LEU A 328 -8.59 -0.51 -14.00
CA LEU A 328 -7.15 -0.77 -14.10
C LEU A 328 -6.95 -2.28 -14.26
N PRO A 329 -6.00 -2.74 -15.10
CA PRO A 329 -5.76 -4.16 -15.29
C PRO A 329 -5.38 -4.80 -13.96
N TYR A 330 -6.30 -5.59 -13.41
CA TYR A 330 -6.01 -6.44 -12.26
C TYR A 330 -5.06 -7.53 -12.72
N VAL A 331 -3.85 -7.53 -12.18
CA VAL A 331 -2.92 -8.64 -12.39
C VAL A 331 -3.28 -9.70 -11.35
N GLU A 332 -4.07 -10.69 -11.75
CA GLU A 332 -4.30 -11.88 -10.95
C GLU A 332 -2.94 -12.51 -10.59
N GLU A 333 -2.73 -12.81 -9.31
CA GLU A 333 -1.63 -13.70 -8.93
C GLU A 333 -1.84 -15.04 -9.65
N PRO A 334 -0.78 -15.65 -10.23
CA PRO A 334 -0.88 -17.04 -10.65
C PRO A 334 -1.32 -17.86 -9.43
N ILE A 335 -2.34 -18.69 -9.61
CA ILE A 335 -2.95 -19.52 -8.57
C ILE A 335 -1.82 -20.22 -7.78
N ARG A 336 -1.62 -19.81 -6.53
CA ARG A 336 -0.79 -20.56 -5.59
C ARG A 336 -1.52 -21.87 -5.31
N VAL A 337 -0.98 -22.97 -5.84
CA VAL A 337 -1.34 -24.30 -5.37
C VAL A 337 -0.86 -24.38 -3.92
N GLU A 338 -1.77 -24.39 -2.95
CA GLU A 338 -1.40 -24.64 -1.57
C GLU A 338 -0.67 -25.99 -1.49
N PRO A 339 0.53 -26.07 -0.88
CA PRO A 339 1.15 -27.35 -0.61
C PRO A 339 0.22 -28.10 0.36
N GLN A 340 -0.39 -29.18 -0.14
CA GLN A 340 -1.10 -30.12 0.72
C GLN A 340 -0.15 -30.64 1.80
N PRO A 341 -0.66 -30.92 3.02
CA PRO A 341 0.18 -31.42 4.10
C PRO A 341 0.86 -32.72 3.68
N VAL A 342 2.18 -32.67 3.57
CA VAL A 342 3.02 -33.83 3.26
C VAL A 342 2.90 -34.80 4.43
N SER A 343 2.22 -35.93 4.20
CA SER A 343 2.41 -37.11 5.03
C SER A 343 3.84 -37.59 4.81
N VAL A 344 4.57 -37.80 5.90
CA VAL A 344 5.79 -38.61 5.91
C VAL A 344 5.47 -39.96 5.24
N TYR A 345 6.26 -40.41 4.25
CA TYR A 345 6.75 -41.80 4.05
C TYR A 345 7.38 -42.01 2.64
N ASP A 346 8.56 -42.64 2.65
CA ASP A 346 9.29 -43.48 1.66
C ASP A 346 9.64 -43.01 0.22
N GLY A 347 10.94 -42.72 0.03
CA GLY A 347 11.82 -43.37 -0.95
C GLY A 347 11.90 -42.81 -2.36
N ASP A 348 13.01 -42.11 -2.68
CA ASP A 348 13.64 -41.64 -3.94
C ASP A 348 12.92 -41.76 -5.31
N ASN A 349 12.07 -42.75 -5.55
CA ASN A 349 11.38 -42.98 -6.82
C ASN A 349 10.19 -42.00 -7.05
N ASP A 350 9.61 -41.45 -5.99
CA ASP A 350 8.49 -40.50 -6.13
C ASP A 350 8.96 -39.08 -6.46
N SER A 351 10.18 -38.70 -6.05
CA SER A 351 10.77 -37.39 -6.35
C SER A 351 10.98 -37.16 -7.85
N LEU A 352 11.48 -38.17 -8.57
CA LEU A 352 11.65 -38.12 -10.02
C LEU A 352 10.28 -37.99 -10.71
N ARG A 353 9.28 -38.73 -10.24
CA ARG A 353 7.92 -38.70 -10.80
C ARG A 353 7.25 -37.35 -10.56
N ILE A 354 7.38 -36.78 -9.36
CA ILE A 354 6.88 -35.45 -9.00
C ILE A 354 7.55 -34.39 -9.90
N TRP A 355 8.87 -34.48 -10.08
CA TRP A 355 9.63 -33.55 -10.90
C TRP A 355 9.21 -33.59 -12.38
N GLN A 356 9.09 -34.78 -12.98
CA GLN A 356 8.62 -34.93 -14.36
C GLN A 356 7.16 -34.45 -14.51
N ASN A 357 6.30 -34.76 -13.54
CA ASN A 357 4.90 -34.32 -13.54
C ASN A 357 4.76 -32.80 -13.40
N GLY A 358 5.65 -32.14 -12.65
CA GLY A 358 5.70 -30.69 -12.56
C GLY A 358 5.94 -30.04 -13.93
N ILE A 359 6.89 -30.58 -14.71
CA ILE A 359 7.21 -30.11 -16.06
C ILE A 359 6.03 -30.36 -17.03
N ARG A 360 5.40 -31.55 -16.97
CA ARG A 360 4.21 -31.87 -17.78
C ARG A 360 3.03 -30.93 -17.46
N SER A 361 2.75 -30.74 -16.18
CA SER A 361 1.67 -29.88 -15.69
C SER A 361 1.86 -28.43 -16.11
N TYR A 362 3.09 -27.91 -16.04
CA TYR A 362 3.36 -26.55 -16.51
C TYR A 362 3.17 -26.41 -18.03
N LEU A 363 3.63 -27.39 -18.82
CA LEU A 363 3.34 -27.41 -20.25
C LEU A 363 1.82 -27.40 -20.49
N ASP A 364 1.03 -28.19 -19.75
CA ASP A 364 -0.44 -28.22 -19.81
C ASP A 364 -1.08 -26.85 -19.52
N GLN A 365 -0.52 -26.07 -18.60
CA GLN A 365 -1.02 -24.73 -18.23
C GLN A 365 -0.74 -23.65 -19.28
N LEU A 366 0.27 -23.82 -20.15
CA LEU A 366 0.58 -22.84 -21.20
C LEU A 366 -0.58 -22.69 -22.20
N LYS A 367 -1.12 -21.46 -22.29
CA LYS A 367 -2.17 -21.07 -23.24
C LYS A 367 -1.56 -20.69 -24.60
N ASN A 368 -2.31 -20.93 -25.69
CA ASN A 368 -1.94 -20.56 -27.07
C ASN A 368 -0.64 -21.16 -27.60
N VAL A 369 -0.32 -22.42 -27.25
CA VAL A 369 0.84 -23.15 -27.80
C VAL A 369 0.47 -23.83 -29.13
N PRO A 370 1.05 -23.43 -30.27
CA PRO A 370 0.77 -24.05 -31.56
C PRO A 370 1.18 -25.53 -31.57
N LYS A 371 0.31 -26.42 -32.06
CA LYS A 371 0.58 -27.87 -32.18
C LYS A 371 1.10 -28.52 -30.89
N LYS A 372 0.61 -28.10 -29.72
CA LYS A 372 1.02 -28.57 -28.37
C LYS A 372 1.13 -30.10 -28.24
N LYS A 373 0.23 -30.85 -28.86
CA LYS A 373 0.26 -32.33 -28.87
C LYS A 373 1.56 -32.91 -29.45
N ASN A 374 2.18 -32.21 -30.40
CA ASN A 374 3.42 -32.65 -31.04
C ASN A 374 4.66 -32.45 -30.16
N LEU A 375 4.53 -31.73 -29.04
CA LEU A 375 5.64 -31.46 -28.12
C LEU A 375 5.82 -32.55 -27.04
N TYR A 376 4.81 -33.38 -26.79
CA TYR A 376 4.90 -34.44 -25.77
C TYR A 376 5.84 -35.60 -26.16
N PRO A 377 5.80 -36.15 -27.38
CA PRO A 377 6.71 -37.24 -27.75
C PRO A 377 8.21 -36.91 -27.56
N PRO A 378 8.71 -35.73 -27.98
CA PRO A 378 10.09 -35.34 -27.71
C PRO A 378 10.34 -35.01 -26.22
N LEU A 379 9.34 -34.51 -25.49
CA LEU A 379 9.44 -34.29 -24.04
C LEU A 379 9.63 -35.62 -23.28
N GLU A 380 8.87 -36.66 -23.62
CA GLU A 380 9.01 -37.99 -23.02
C GLU A 380 10.33 -38.66 -23.40
N SER A 381 10.84 -38.37 -24.60
CA SER A 381 12.15 -38.85 -25.04
C SER A 381 13.28 -38.17 -24.26
N ALA A 382 13.17 -36.85 -24.03
CA ALA A 382 14.11 -36.10 -23.20
C ALA A 382 14.10 -36.58 -21.73
N PHE A 383 12.94 -36.96 -21.17
CA PHE A 383 12.90 -37.54 -19.82
C PHE A 383 13.65 -38.86 -19.73
N LYS A 384 13.54 -39.72 -20.75
CA LYS A 384 14.30 -40.98 -20.80
C LYS A 384 15.79 -40.75 -20.95
N GLU A 385 16.17 -39.76 -21.75
CA GLU A 385 17.58 -39.39 -22.00
C GLU A 385 18.24 -38.75 -20.77
N ASN A 386 17.48 -37.99 -19.98
CA ASN A 386 17.94 -37.36 -18.74
C ASN A 386 18.07 -38.36 -17.57
N GLY A 387 17.50 -39.57 -17.70
CA GLY A 387 17.54 -40.62 -16.69
C GLY A 387 16.95 -40.17 -15.34
N ASP A 388 17.66 -40.48 -14.25
CA ASP A 388 17.26 -40.13 -12.88
C ASP A 388 17.75 -38.72 -12.45
N GLN A 389 18.32 -37.94 -13.36
CA GLN A 389 18.80 -36.59 -13.05
C GLN A 389 17.63 -35.61 -12.92
N MET A 390 17.60 -34.83 -11.85
CA MET A 390 16.55 -33.82 -11.57
C MET A 390 17.05 -32.37 -11.76
N ASP A 391 18.11 -32.19 -12.54
CA ASP A 391 18.70 -30.90 -12.87
C ASP A 391 17.93 -30.27 -14.05
N TYR A 392 17.17 -29.21 -13.77
CA TYR A 392 16.35 -28.51 -14.78
C TYR A 392 17.20 -27.93 -15.92
N ALA A 393 18.38 -27.38 -15.62
CA ALA A 393 19.25 -26.76 -16.59
C ALA A 393 19.72 -27.73 -17.66
N LYS A 394 20.23 -28.88 -17.20
CA LYS A 394 20.67 -29.97 -18.08
C LYS A 394 19.51 -30.54 -18.88
N PHE A 395 18.37 -30.74 -18.23
CA PHE A 395 17.17 -31.24 -18.88
C PHE A 395 16.69 -30.33 -20.02
N PHE A 396 16.58 -29.01 -19.77
CA PHE A 396 16.12 -28.07 -20.79
C PHE A 396 17.14 -27.90 -21.93
N ALA A 397 18.43 -28.10 -21.67
CA ALA A 397 19.44 -28.19 -22.72
C ALA A 397 19.20 -29.40 -23.64
N ILE A 398 18.96 -30.60 -23.08
CA ILE A 398 18.60 -31.81 -23.84
C ILE A 398 17.31 -31.59 -24.63
N LEU A 399 16.27 -31.05 -23.97
CA LEU A 399 14.98 -30.78 -24.62
C LEU A 399 15.11 -29.81 -25.80
N ASN A 400 16.02 -28.84 -25.70
CA ASN A 400 16.26 -27.88 -26.76
C ASN A 400 16.85 -28.53 -28.01
N ASP A 401 17.46 -29.71 -27.96
CA ASP A 401 18.07 -30.33 -29.14
C ASP A 401 17.06 -31.02 -30.07
N TYR A 402 15.85 -31.27 -29.58
CA TYR A 402 14.74 -31.79 -30.37
C TYR A 402 14.21 -30.73 -31.34
N LYS A 403 14.05 -31.11 -32.62
CA LYS A 403 13.68 -30.19 -33.71
C LYS A 403 12.31 -29.54 -33.49
N GLU A 404 11.41 -30.25 -32.84
CA GLU A 404 10.05 -29.81 -32.51
C GLU A 404 10.03 -28.64 -31.51
N TRP A 405 11.09 -28.51 -30.70
CA TRP A 405 11.28 -27.41 -29.76
C TRP A 405 12.06 -26.23 -30.35
N LYS A 406 12.41 -26.31 -31.65
CA LYS A 406 13.02 -25.22 -32.42
C LYS A 406 12.06 -24.69 -33.49
N THR A 407 12.22 -23.42 -33.82
CA THR A 407 11.61 -22.78 -34.99
C THR A 407 12.33 -23.25 -36.25
N THR A 408 11.77 -22.94 -37.43
CA THR A 408 12.42 -23.21 -38.72
C THR A 408 13.78 -22.51 -38.89
N LYS A 409 14.07 -21.50 -38.06
CA LYS A 409 15.35 -20.79 -38.01
C LYS A 409 16.35 -21.39 -37.00
N GLY A 410 16.00 -22.49 -36.32
CA GLY A 410 16.82 -23.13 -35.31
C GLY A 410 16.74 -22.49 -33.92
N GLU A 411 15.92 -21.46 -33.72
CA GLU A 411 15.75 -20.79 -32.42
C GLU A 411 14.73 -21.52 -31.53
N PRO A 412 14.88 -21.54 -30.20
CA PRO A 412 13.91 -22.17 -29.30
C PRO A 412 12.52 -21.54 -29.43
N ILE A 413 11.47 -22.37 -29.45
CA ILE A 413 10.08 -21.90 -29.53
C ILE A 413 9.65 -21.19 -28.24
N LYS A 414 8.58 -20.38 -28.32
CA LYS A 414 8.06 -19.62 -27.18
C LYS A 414 7.72 -20.50 -25.98
N ALA A 415 7.15 -21.70 -26.21
CA ALA A 415 6.83 -22.64 -25.15
C ALA A 415 8.08 -23.09 -24.38
N TRP A 416 9.18 -23.41 -25.09
CA TRP A 416 10.46 -23.75 -24.47
C TRP A 416 10.97 -22.59 -23.61
N LYS A 417 10.96 -21.36 -24.15
CA LYS A 417 11.41 -20.15 -23.45
C LYS A 417 10.63 -19.91 -22.17
N SER A 418 9.30 -20.05 -22.21
CA SER A 418 8.44 -19.92 -21.02
C SER A 418 8.68 -21.01 -19.97
N MET A 419 9.00 -22.24 -20.38
CA MET A 419 9.36 -23.31 -19.44
C MET A 419 10.70 -23.02 -18.76
N VAL A 420 11.70 -22.58 -19.51
CA VAL A 420 13.02 -22.21 -18.95
C VAL A 420 12.92 -20.99 -18.05
N GLU A 421 12.11 -19.99 -18.39
CA GLU A 421 11.84 -18.84 -17.52
C GLU A 421 11.21 -19.26 -16.18
N HIS A 422 10.35 -20.27 -16.18
CA HIS A 422 9.67 -20.75 -14.98
C HIS A 422 10.56 -21.63 -14.08
N PHE A 423 11.30 -22.58 -14.67
CA PHE A 423 12.08 -23.57 -13.91
C PHE A 423 13.56 -23.18 -13.74
N CYS A 424 14.11 -22.36 -14.63
CA CYS A 424 15.51 -21.90 -14.65
C CYS A 424 15.62 -20.38 -14.91
N PRO A 425 15.05 -19.51 -14.05
CA PRO A 425 14.99 -18.06 -14.29
C PRO A 425 16.39 -17.41 -14.45
N ASP A 426 17.41 -17.92 -13.76
CA ASP A 426 18.79 -17.42 -13.85
C ASP A 426 19.41 -17.73 -15.22
N GLU A 427 19.17 -18.94 -15.77
CA GLU A 427 19.66 -19.34 -17.08
C GLU A 427 18.92 -18.63 -18.22
N TYR A 428 17.63 -18.39 -18.04
CA TYR A 428 16.83 -17.58 -18.94
C TYR A 428 17.38 -16.15 -19.03
N SER A 429 17.67 -15.55 -17.87
CA SER A 429 18.24 -14.20 -17.78
C SER A 429 19.63 -14.13 -18.42
N ASN A 430 20.48 -15.15 -18.20
CA ASN A 430 21.81 -15.22 -18.81
C ASN A 430 21.78 -15.45 -20.34
N ARG A 431 20.81 -16.21 -20.87
CA ARG A 431 20.72 -16.51 -22.31
C ARG A 431 19.91 -15.51 -23.13
N PHE A 432 18.93 -14.83 -22.52
CA PHE A 432 17.97 -13.97 -23.23
C PHE A 432 17.84 -12.55 -22.65
N GLY A 433 18.52 -12.23 -21.55
CA GLY A 433 18.38 -10.97 -20.79
C GLY A 433 18.92 -9.70 -21.45
N SER A 434 19.21 -9.68 -22.76
CA SER A 434 19.76 -8.50 -23.44
C SER A 434 18.99 -8.06 -24.69
N VAL A 435 17.65 -7.99 -24.67
CA VAL A 435 16.91 -7.20 -25.68
C VAL A 435 15.64 -6.60 -25.08
N LEU A 436 15.75 -5.39 -24.51
CA LEU A 436 14.63 -4.44 -24.37
C LEU A 436 15.18 -3.00 -24.32
N GLN A 437 15.95 -2.62 -25.33
CA GLN A 437 16.21 -1.23 -25.69
C GLN A 437 16.10 -1.09 -27.22
N SER A 438 14.87 -0.99 -27.73
CA SER A 438 14.59 -0.29 -28.99
C SER A 438 13.08 -0.08 -29.13
N SER A 439 12.51 0.79 -28.30
CA SER A 439 11.26 1.45 -28.68
C SER A 439 11.65 2.56 -29.64
N ARG A 440 11.36 2.38 -30.93
CA ARG A 440 11.47 3.43 -31.94
C ARG A 440 10.65 4.64 -31.47
N GLU A 441 11.31 5.73 -31.14
CA GLU A 441 10.67 7.02 -30.94
C GLU A 441 10.04 7.47 -32.26
N LYS A 442 8.71 7.41 -32.33
CA LYS A 442 7.96 8.29 -33.23
C LYS A 442 7.79 9.60 -32.46
N VAL A 443 8.38 10.66 -32.98
CA VAL A 443 8.19 12.03 -32.51
C VAL A 443 6.69 12.35 -32.55
N HIS A 444 6.08 12.53 -31.38
CA HIS A 444 4.78 13.16 -31.21
C HIS A 444 4.94 14.34 -30.26
N GLN A 445 4.21 15.42 -30.54
CA GLN A 445 4.21 16.66 -29.77
C GLN A 445 3.94 16.42 -28.27
N PRO A 446 4.43 17.31 -27.39
CA PRO A 446 4.34 17.11 -25.94
C PRO A 446 2.89 17.15 -25.46
N LYS A 447 2.37 16.00 -25.02
CA LYS A 447 1.09 15.86 -24.31
C LYS A 447 1.15 16.55 -22.94
N ASN A 448 0.02 17.11 -22.50
CA ASN A 448 -0.12 17.73 -21.17
C ASN A 448 0.00 16.66 -20.05
N MET A 449 0.28 17.06 -18.81
CA MET A 449 0.55 16.14 -17.70
C MET A 449 -0.66 15.26 -17.32
N LYS A 450 -1.89 15.78 -17.53
CA LYS A 450 -3.15 15.06 -17.32
C LYS A 450 -3.29 13.87 -18.28
N GLU A 451 -3.02 14.07 -19.56
CA GLU A 451 -3.03 13.02 -20.58
C GLU A 451 -1.95 11.96 -20.33
N LYS A 452 -0.76 12.36 -19.86
CA LYS A 452 0.32 11.42 -19.53
C LYS A 452 -0.04 10.48 -18.38
N VAL A 453 -0.73 10.98 -17.34
CA VAL A 453 -1.14 10.18 -16.18
C VAL A 453 -2.25 9.18 -16.55
N LEU A 454 -3.20 9.60 -17.38
CA LEU A 454 -4.27 8.72 -17.89
C LEU A 454 -3.73 7.65 -18.85
N ASP A 455 -2.88 8.05 -19.81
CA ASP A 455 -2.25 7.14 -20.78
C ASP A 455 -1.37 6.08 -20.11
N PHE A 456 -0.59 6.45 -19.09
CA PHE A 456 0.34 5.53 -18.41
C PHE A 456 -0.40 4.31 -17.82
N PHE A 457 -1.67 4.47 -17.46
CA PHE A 457 -2.48 3.43 -16.82
C PHE A 457 -3.64 2.91 -17.69
N GLY A 458 -3.77 3.38 -18.95
CA GLY A 458 -4.85 2.97 -19.85
C GLY A 458 -6.24 3.46 -19.43
N LEU A 459 -6.32 4.58 -18.72
CA LEU A 459 -7.58 5.21 -18.31
C LEU A 459 -8.00 6.26 -19.35
N THR A 460 -9.31 6.44 -19.53
CA THR A 460 -9.88 7.47 -20.44
C THR A 460 -10.60 8.54 -19.62
N SER A 461 -10.47 9.82 -20.02
CA SER A 461 -11.39 10.86 -19.55
C SER A 461 -12.80 10.56 -20.08
N GLY A 462 -13.84 10.79 -19.27
CA GLY A 462 -15.19 10.90 -19.82
C GLY A 462 -15.23 11.99 -20.90
N GLU A 463 -15.86 11.70 -22.04
CA GLU A 463 -15.81 12.46 -23.29
C GLU A 463 -15.94 13.99 -23.13
N ASP A 464 -14.95 14.72 -23.64
CA ASP A 464 -15.08 16.11 -24.11
C ASP A 464 -15.54 16.04 -25.57
N ASN A 465 -16.84 16.21 -25.84
CA ASN A 465 -17.35 16.39 -27.20
C ASN A 465 -17.39 17.88 -27.53
N SER A 466 -16.29 18.40 -28.07
CA SER A 466 -16.27 19.70 -28.75
C SER A 466 -15.84 19.51 -30.20
N GLN A 467 -16.77 19.02 -31.03
CA GLN A 467 -16.88 19.29 -32.47
C GLN A 467 -18.03 18.44 -33.05
N GLU A 468 -19.22 19.04 -33.17
CA GLU A 468 -20.13 18.84 -34.31
C GLU A 468 -21.31 19.81 -34.17
N GLU A 469 -21.36 20.78 -35.06
CA GLU A 469 -22.48 21.71 -35.21
C GLU A 469 -23.48 21.09 -36.21
N ILE A 470 -24.76 21.09 -35.81
CA ILE A 470 -25.98 20.98 -36.63
C ILE A 470 -26.32 19.58 -37.17
N LEU A 471 -27.20 18.87 -36.44
CA LEU A 471 -28.49 18.38 -36.96
C LEU A 471 -29.47 18.23 -35.78
N ILE A 472 -30.72 18.62 -36.04
CA ILE A 472 -31.77 18.97 -35.08
C ILE A 472 -32.54 17.73 -34.59
N GLU A 473 -32.93 17.79 -33.31
CA GLU A 473 -34.01 17.06 -32.61
C GLU A 473 -33.87 15.55 -32.33
N GLU A 474 -34.39 15.18 -31.15
CA GLU A 474 -34.57 13.83 -30.60
C GLU A 474 -33.33 13.14 -30.01
N ASN A 475 -32.98 13.50 -28.76
CA ASN A 475 -32.94 12.56 -27.63
C ASN A 475 -32.42 13.26 -26.35
N MET A 476 -33.34 13.87 -25.60
CA MET A 476 -33.09 14.31 -24.22
C MET A 476 -32.88 13.08 -23.30
N PRO A 477 -31.72 12.94 -22.62
CA PRO A 477 -31.61 12.02 -21.50
C PRO A 477 -32.51 12.53 -20.36
N LYS A 478 -33.46 11.69 -19.96
CA LYS A 478 -34.43 11.96 -18.88
C LYS A 478 -33.71 12.33 -17.58
N ASN A 479 -34.23 13.37 -16.93
CA ASN A 479 -33.94 13.79 -15.56
C ASN A 479 -33.69 12.59 -14.64
N VAL A 480 -32.49 12.53 -14.06
CA VAL A 480 -32.21 11.70 -12.89
C VAL A 480 -32.88 12.39 -11.69
N SER A 481 -33.79 11.64 -11.08
CA SER A 481 -34.73 11.95 -9.99
C SER A 481 -34.31 13.05 -9.00
N SER A 482 -34.93 14.23 -9.11
CA SER A 482 -35.27 15.09 -7.96
C SER A 482 -36.79 15.07 -7.76
N SER A 483 -37.27 15.01 -6.52
CA SER A 483 -38.71 15.05 -6.21
C SER A 483 -39.36 16.40 -6.56
N TYR A 484 -38.55 17.42 -6.82
CA TYR A 484 -38.95 18.77 -7.16
C TYR A 484 -38.25 19.21 -8.46
N PRO A 485 -38.95 19.73 -9.48
CA PRO A 485 -38.32 20.31 -10.66
C PRO A 485 -37.68 21.68 -10.32
N SER A 486 -36.60 22.05 -11.02
CA SER A 486 -36.04 23.40 -10.93
C SER A 486 -37.05 24.43 -11.47
N THR A 487 -37.21 25.53 -10.74
CA THR A 487 -38.00 26.71 -11.10
C THR A 487 -37.27 27.65 -12.05
N GLY A 488 -36.00 27.38 -12.36
CA GLY A 488 -35.16 28.23 -13.21
C GLY A 488 -34.63 29.49 -12.51
N SER A 489 -34.87 29.64 -11.21
CA SER A 489 -34.37 30.74 -10.39
C SER A 489 -33.70 30.20 -9.12
N PHE A 490 -32.45 30.60 -8.88
CA PHE A 490 -31.65 30.12 -7.75
C PHE A 490 -32.33 30.40 -6.40
N LEU A 491 -32.93 31.59 -6.24
CA LEU A 491 -33.54 32.01 -4.97
C LEU A 491 -34.84 31.25 -4.64
N THR A 492 -35.40 30.51 -5.58
CA THR A 492 -36.66 29.74 -5.40
C THR A 492 -36.45 28.23 -5.48
N ASP A 493 -35.21 27.78 -5.71
CA ASP A 493 -34.86 26.38 -5.94
C ASP A 493 -34.32 25.64 -4.72
N ILE A 494 -34.64 26.08 -3.51
CA ILE A 494 -34.15 25.44 -2.29
C ILE A 494 -34.51 23.95 -2.22
N ASP A 495 -35.74 23.59 -2.57
CA ASP A 495 -36.21 22.19 -2.55
C ASP A 495 -35.56 21.36 -3.66
N PHE A 496 -35.31 21.96 -4.83
CA PHE A 496 -34.57 21.32 -5.92
C PHE A 496 -33.11 21.08 -5.52
N LEU A 497 -32.40 22.10 -5.05
CA LEU A 497 -31.00 22.04 -4.68
C LEU A 497 -30.74 21.14 -3.45
N SER A 498 -31.72 21.03 -2.54
CA SER A 498 -31.60 20.20 -1.34
C SER A 498 -31.97 18.73 -1.54
N THR A 499 -32.64 18.39 -2.65
CA THR A 499 -33.05 17.01 -2.97
C THR A 499 -32.38 16.44 -4.21
N ASN A 500 -31.75 17.28 -5.05
CA ASN A 500 -30.98 16.84 -6.21
C ASN A 500 -29.66 16.19 -5.76
N GLU A 501 -29.45 14.92 -6.13
CA GLU A 501 -28.29 14.13 -5.70
C GLU A 501 -26.94 14.79 -6.01
N ASN A 502 -26.80 15.38 -7.20
CA ASN A 502 -25.58 16.07 -7.60
C ASN A 502 -25.35 17.35 -6.79
N SER A 503 -26.41 18.15 -6.59
CA SER A 503 -26.36 19.35 -5.75
C SER A 503 -26.01 19.01 -4.30
N VAL A 504 -26.67 18.01 -3.70
CA VAL A 504 -26.43 17.54 -2.34
C VAL A 504 -25.00 17.04 -2.17
N ARG A 505 -24.50 16.24 -3.12
CA ARG A 505 -23.12 15.73 -3.11
C ARG A 505 -22.11 16.88 -3.13
N LEU A 506 -22.30 17.86 -4.03
CA LEU A 506 -21.39 19.01 -4.17
C LEU A 506 -21.45 19.94 -2.95
N LEU A 507 -22.65 20.25 -2.45
CA LEU A 507 -22.83 21.10 -1.27
C LEU A 507 -22.29 20.44 0.00
N SER A 508 -22.50 19.13 0.17
CA SER A 508 -21.96 18.36 1.29
C SER A 508 -20.43 18.30 1.28
N ALA A 509 -19.82 18.33 0.08
CA ALA A 509 -18.36 18.42 -0.09
C ALA A 509 -17.82 19.85 0.17
N CYS A 510 -18.67 20.88 0.20
CA CYS A 510 -18.27 22.25 0.53
C CYS A 510 -18.32 22.53 2.04
N HIS A 511 -19.32 22.01 2.75
CA HIS A 511 -19.49 22.22 4.18
C HIS A 511 -20.50 21.24 4.79
N SER A 512 -20.27 20.75 6.00
CA SER A 512 -21.20 19.83 6.67
C SER A 512 -22.58 20.45 6.96
N ASP A 513 -22.64 21.74 7.30
CA ASP A 513 -23.89 22.50 7.53
C ASP A 513 -24.37 23.29 6.29
N TRP A 514 -24.04 22.84 5.07
CA TRP A 514 -24.39 23.56 3.83
C TRP A 514 -25.88 23.89 3.70
N ASN A 515 -26.77 23.03 4.21
CA ASN A 515 -28.22 23.25 4.20
C ASN A 515 -28.62 24.52 4.96
N LYS A 516 -27.99 24.77 6.12
CA LYS A 516 -28.26 25.98 6.91
C LYS A 516 -27.76 27.22 6.19
N ASP A 517 -26.59 27.12 5.56
CA ASP A 517 -26.00 28.21 4.80
C ASP A 517 -26.83 28.55 3.55
N LEU A 518 -27.35 27.55 2.84
CA LEU A 518 -28.23 27.71 1.69
C LEU A 518 -29.56 28.35 2.09
N SER A 519 -30.24 27.81 3.11
CA SER A 519 -31.48 28.40 3.64
C SER A 519 -31.28 29.83 4.11
N TRP A 520 -30.22 30.09 4.87
CA TRP A 520 -29.88 31.43 5.35
C TRP A 520 -29.63 32.38 4.19
N PHE A 521 -28.89 31.96 3.16
CA PHE A 521 -28.56 32.81 2.02
C PHE A 521 -29.79 33.18 1.20
N ILE A 522 -30.70 32.22 0.98
CA ILE A 522 -31.97 32.47 0.28
C ILE A 522 -32.88 33.39 1.12
N ASP A 523 -32.98 33.16 2.43
CA ASP A 523 -33.74 34.02 3.33
C ASP A 523 -33.19 35.45 3.37
N ALA A 524 -31.88 35.62 3.29
CA ALA A 524 -31.23 36.93 3.29
C ALA A 524 -31.63 37.80 2.08
N HIS A 525 -32.07 37.18 0.97
CA HIS A 525 -32.51 37.86 -0.25
C HIS A 525 -34.03 38.14 -0.30
N LYS A 526 -34.80 37.74 0.70
CA LYS A 526 -36.25 38.03 0.75
C LYS A 526 -36.50 39.53 0.98
N SER A 527 -37.59 40.06 0.41
CA SER A 527 -37.94 41.49 0.47
C SER A 527 -38.19 42.03 1.89
N ASN A 528 -38.50 41.13 2.85
CA ASN A 528 -38.70 41.43 4.27
C ASN A 528 -37.49 41.06 5.15
N SER A 529 -36.34 40.78 4.55
CA SER A 529 -35.10 40.44 5.26
C SER A 529 -34.58 41.61 6.11
N THR A 530 -34.12 41.32 7.33
CA THR A 530 -33.45 42.27 8.22
C THR A 530 -31.97 42.47 7.87
N PHE A 531 -31.45 41.76 6.86
CA PHE A 531 -30.04 41.78 6.48
C PHE A 531 -29.76 42.86 5.42
N GLU A 532 -29.28 44.03 5.86
CA GLU A 532 -28.99 45.19 4.99
C GLU A 532 -28.03 44.88 3.82
N HIS A 533 -27.14 43.89 3.97
CA HIS A 533 -26.11 43.56 2.98
C HIS A 533 -26.66 43.06 1.63
N TYR A 534 -27.84 42.46 1.61
CA TYR A 534 -28.47 41.89 0.40
C TYR A 534 -29.71 42.68 -0.05
N LYS A 535 -30.07 43.72 0.71
CA LYS A 535 -31.19 44.60 0.40
C LYS A 535 -30.90 45.40 -0.88
N ASN A 536 -31.82 45.37 -1.83
CA ASN A 536 -31.73 46.07 -3.13
C ASN A 536 -30.60 45.60 -4.06
N LYS A 537 -30.00 44.42 -3.84
CA LYS A 537 -29.05 43.84 -4.81
C LYS A 537 -29.79 43.18 -5.98
N PRO A 538 -29.16 43.11 -7.18
CA PRO A 538 -29.73 42.38 -8.30
C PRO A 538 -29.98 40.91 -7.94
N GLN A 539 -31.17 40.43 -8.29
CA GLN A 539 -31.64 39.07 -8.00
C GLN A 539 -31.57 38.14 -9.22
N ASP A 540 -30.91 38.57 -10.30
CA ASP A 540 -30.63 37.70 -11.44
C ASP A 540 -29.70 36.53 -11.03
N ASN A 541 -29.88 35.37 -11.68
CA ASN A 541 -29.15 34.16 -11.31
C ASN A 541 -27.63 34.36 -11.36
N GLU A 542 -27.11 35.08 -12.37
CA GLU A 542 -25.67 35.36 -12.51
C GLU A 542 -25.12 36.08 -11.27
N THR A 543 -25.79 37.14 -10.84
CA THR A 543 -25.38 37.94 -9.70
C THR A 543 -25.55 37.20 -8.38
N VAL A 544 -26.65 36.47 -8.21
CA VAL A 544 -26.93 35.72 -6.98
C VAL A 544 -25.99 34.52 -6.82
N ILE A 545 -25.72 33.77 -7.89
CA ILE A 545 -24.80 32.63 -7.86
C ILE A 545 -23.39 33.10 -7.51
N ARG A 546 -22.92 34.18 -8.12
CA ARG A 546 -21.62 34.79 -7.79
C ARG A 546 -21.56 35.21 -6.31
N GLN A 547 -22.64 35.70 -5.73
CA GLN A 547 -22.68 36.04 -4.31
C GLN A 547 -22.67 34.80 -3.41
N PHE A 548 -23.41 33.75 -3.79
CA PHE A 548 -23.47 32.49 -3.06
C PHE A 548 -22.13 31.76 -3.09
N VAL A 549 -21.52 31.63 -4.26
CA VAL A 549 -20.19 31.05 -4.47
C VAL A 549 -19.14 31.75 -3.60
N ASN A 550 -19.20 33.08 -3.52
CA ASN A 550 -18.28 33.88 -2.72
C ASN A 550 -18.63 33.94 -1.21
N LEU A 551 -19.75 33.33 -0.78
CA LEU A 551 -20.16 33.30 0.61
C LEU A 551 -19.05 32.68 1.48
N LYS A 552 -18.84 33.26 2.67
CA LYS A 552 -17.81 32.83 3.64
C LYS A 552 -16.42 32.63 3.01
N LYS A 553 -15.98 33.61 2.22
CA LYS A 553 -14.68 33.65 1.52
C LYS A 553 -14.54 32.58 0.42
N GLY A 554 -15.56 32.39 -0.40
CA GLY A 554 -15.47 31.46 -1.54
C GLY A 554 -15.78 30.00 -1.20
N ARG A 555 -16.41 29.74 -0.06
CA ARG A 555 -16.68 28.37 0.45
C ARG A 555 -17.47 27.51 -0.54
N TYR A 556 -18.34 28.11 -1.33
CA TYR A 556 -19.22 27.42 -2.27
C TYR A 556 -18.76 27.54 -3.73
N LYS A 557 -17.50 27.91 -3.98
CA LYS A 557 -16.98 28.07 -5.35
C LYS A 557 -17.03 26.80 -6.20
N ARG A 558 -16.96 25.63 -5.55
CA ARG A 558 -17.18 24.32 -6.22
C ARG A 558 -18.58 24.17 -6.84
N MET A 559 -19.56 24.96 -6.39
CA MET A 559 -20.91 24.96 -6.96
C MET A 559 -21.04 25.80 -8.23
N GLU A 560 -20.06 26.63 -8.57
CA GLU A 560 -20.21 27.64 -9.62
C GLU A 560 -20.58 27.03 -10.99
N ASP A 561 -19.80 26.05 -11.45
CA ASP A 561 -20.03 25.41 -12.76
C ASP A 561 -21.35 24.64 -12.79
N PHE A 562 -21.71 23.98 -11.69
CA PHE A 562 -22.98 23.26 -11.58
C PHE A 562 -24.16 24.23 -11.66
N LEU A 563 -24.14 25.32 -10.89
CA LEU A 563 -25.21 26.30 -10.86
C LEU A 563 -25.33 27.03 -12.20
N ARG A 564 -24.21 27.41 -12.83
CA ARG A 564 -24.22 28.04 -14.17
C ARG A 564 -24.87 27.15 -15.22
N ARG A 565 -24.56 25.84 -15.22
CA ARG A 565 -25.18 24.87 -16.15
C ARG A 565 -26.68 24.71 -15.90
N ILE A 566 -27.10 24.62 -14.65
CA ILE A 566 -28.53 24.46 -14.29
C ILE A 566 -29.34 25.69 -14.70
N TYR A 567 -28.81 26.89 -14.46
CA TYR A 567 -29.51 28.15 -14.72
C TYR A 567 -29.21 28.76 -16.10
N LYS A 568 -28.50 28.03 -16.98
CA LYS A 568 -28.15 28.41 -18.36
C LYS A 568 -27.45 29.77 -18.46
N LEU A 569 -26.39 29.93 -17.67
CA LEU A 569 -25.58 31.14 -17.58
C LEU A 569 -24.21 31.00 -18.24
#